data_AF-A0A946VWE0-F1
#
_entry.id   AF-A0A946VWE0-F1
#
_cell.length_a   1.000
_cell.length_b   1.000
_cell.length_c   1.000
_cell.angle_alpha   90.00
_cell.angle_beta   90.00
_cell.angle_gamma   90.00
#
_symmetry.space_group_name_H-M   'P 1'
#
loop_
_entity.id
_entity.type
_entity.pdbx_description
1 polymer ?
#
loop_
_entity_poly.entity_id
_entity_poly.type
_entity_poly.pdbx_seq_one_letter_code
_entity_poly.pdbx_strand_id
1 'polypeptide(L)'
;MTSQQTPIWTKRWTFIMATTGAAVGLGNIWKFPYIAGENGGGAFVLMYLLCIFLFGIPIMMGEVMLGRRARLNPIHAMLKNSRDAAASKAWSFVGIMGVAAGVMILMYYSVVAGWALEYVLQSAQGSYMGKPANEVAAGFGVLANDPQRQVLWHTIFLLATTFIVGFGVTRGIGTAVDNLMPLL
;
A
#
# COMPACT_ATOMS: atom_id res chain seq x y z
N MET A 1 20.30 -20.01 -22.51
CA MET A 1 19.96 -19.00 -21.48
C MET A 1 18.63 -18.39 -21.87
N THR A 2 17.53 -18.88 -21.29
CA THR A 2 16.19 -18.35 -21.54
C THR A 2 16.15 -16.90 -21.08
N SER A 3 15.96 -15.97 -22.01
CA SER A 3 15.69 -14.57 -21.67
C SER A 3 14.45 -14.53 -20.79
N GLN A 4 14.62 -14.34 -19.47
CA GLN A 4 13.51 -14.02 -18.59
C GLN A 4 12.92 -12.69 -19.08
N GLN A 5 11.87 -12.78 -19.89
CA GLN A 5 11.09 -11.63 -20.30
C GLN A 5 10.52 -11.00 -19.03
N THR A 6 10.84 -9.73 -18.79
CA THR A 6 10.25 -8.97 -17.69
C THR A 6 8.74 -9.00 -17.86
N PRO A 7 7.95 -9.43 -16.86
CA PRO A 7 6.51 -9.51 -17.00
C PRO A 7 5.94 -8.12 -17.30
N ILE A 8 5.24 -8.01 -18.43
CA ILE A 8 4.58 -6.77 -18.88
C ILE A 8 3.09 -6.88 -18.55
N TRP A 9 2.50 -5.79 -18.08
CA TRP A 9 1.06 -5.70 -17.84
C TRP A 9 0.27 -6.00 -19.11
N THR A 10 -0.71 -6.91 -18.99
CA THR A 10 -1.48 -7.39 -20.13
C THR A 10 -2.41 -6.31 -20.72
N LYS A 11 -2.89 -5.38 -19.89
CA LYS A 11 -3.77 -4.27 -20.30
C LYS A 11 -3.33 -2.96 -19.66
N ARG A 12 -3.53 -1.83 -20.36
CA ARG A 12 -3.29 -0.48 -19.82
C ARG A 12 -4.15 -0.19 -18.58
N TRP A 13 -5.40 -0.66 -18.59
CA TRP A 13 -6.32 -0.52 -17.47
C TRP A 13 -5.84 -1.25 -16.22
N THR A 14 -5.33 -2.48 -16.34
CA THR A 14 -4.76 -3.22 -15.20
C THR A 14 -3.58 -2.46 -14.57
N PHE A 15 -2.74 -1.77 -15.35
CA PHE A 15 -1.68 -0.92 -14.79
C PHE A 15 -2.25 0.30 -14.02
N ILE A 16 -3.26 0.96 -14.57
CA ILE A 16 -3.93 2.10 -13.91
C ILE A 16 -4.61 1.64 -12.61
N MET A 17 -5.33 0.53 -12.65
CA MET A 17 -5.98 -0.04 -11.47
C MET A 17 -4.93 -0.48 -10.44
N ALA A 18 -3.79 -1.05 -10.86
CA ALA A 18 -2.76 -1.50 -9.94
C ALA A 18 -2.05 -0.32 -9.25
N THR A 19 -1.79 0.76 -9.99
CA THR A 19 -1.23 1.99 -9.42
C THR A 19 -2.23 2.70 -8.52
N THR A 20 -3.51 2.70 -8.89
CA THR A 20 -4.58 3.24 -8.04
C THR A 20 -4.74 2.42 -6.76
N GLY A 21 -4.75 1.09 -6.83
CA GLY A 21 -4.81 0.21 -5.66
C GLY A 21 -3.57 0.24 -4.79
N ALA A 22 -2.40 0.62 -5.32
CA ALA A 22 -1.22 0.89 -4.52
C ALA A 22 -1.33 2.22 -3.73
N ALA A 23 -2.08 3.20 -4.26
CA ALA A 23 -2.29 4.50 -3.62
C ALA A 23 -3.53 4.55 -2.70
N VAL A 24 -4.56 3.77 -3.01
CA VAL A 24 -5.80 3.67 -2.24
C VAL A 24 -5.72 2.49 -1.29
N GLY A 25 -5.81 2.74 0.02
CA GLY A 25 -5.76 1.67 1.02
C GLY A 25 -6.28 2.14 2.38
N LEU A 26 -6.01 1.32 3.40
CA LEU A 26 -6.39 1.57 4.80
C LEU A 26 -5.99 2.98 5.25
N GLY A 27 -4.81 3.47 4.81
CA GLY A 27 -4.32 4.82 5.10
C GLY A 27 -5.37 5.93 4.88
N ASN A 28 -6.10 5.86 3.77
CA ASN A 28 -7.12 6.87 3.42
C ASN A 28 -8.40 6.73 4.24
N ILE A 29 -8.69 5.53 4.75
CA ILE A 29 -9.91 5.24 5.49
C ILE A 29 -9.75 5.58 6.98
N TRP A 30 -8.55 5.38 7.54
CA TRP A 30 -8.37 5.48 9.00
C TRP A 30 -7.47 6.64 9.46
N LYS A 31 -6.35 6.89 8.77
CA LYS A 31 -5.29 7.80 9.20
C LYS A 31 -5.55 9.19 8.67
N PHE A 32 -6.03 9.28 7.43
CA PHE A 32 -6.39 10.56 6.84
C PHE A 32 -7.50 11.28 7.63
N PRO A 33 -8.65 10.65 7.96
CA PRO A 33 -9.69 11.34 8.72
C PRO A 33 -9.24 11.70 10.14
N TYR A 34 -8.46 10.82 10.77
CA TYR A 34 -7.90 11.06 12.11
C TYR A 34 -7.00 12.30 12.13
N ILE A 35 -6.00 12.36 11.23
CA ILE A 35 -5.09 13.50 11.14
C ILE A 35 -5.83 14.76 10.71
N ALA A 36 -6.74 14.68 9.74
CA ALA A 36 -7.53 15.83 9.32
C ALA A 36 -8.37 16.37 10.47
N GLY A 37 -9.02 15.50 11.26
CA GLY A 37 -9.79 15.88 12.44
C GLY A 37 -8.95 16.62 13.48
N GLU A 38 -7.75 16.13 13.78
CA GLU A 38 -6.86 16.75 14.78
C GLU A 38 -6.18 18.04 14.30
N ASN A 39 -5.99 18.22 12.99
CA ASN A 39 -5.20 19.33 12.42
C ASN A 39 -6.04 20.46 11.81
N GLY A 40 -7.28 20.64 12.27
CA GLY A 40 -8.13 21.76 11.83
C GLY A 40 -9.01 21.46 10.61
N GLY A 41 -9.30 20.18 10.35
CA GLY A 41 -10.34 19.73 9.43
C GLY A 41 -10.15 20.24 8.00
N GLY A 42 -11.09 21.08 7.55
CA GLY A 42 -11.12 21.59 6.18
C GLY A 42 -9.89 22.40 5.77
N ALA A 43 -9.28 23.16 6.69
CA ALA A 43 -8.07 23.92 6.38
C ALA A 43 -6.87 23.00 6.10
N PHE A 44 -6.74 21.92 6.89
CA PHE A 44 -5.75 20.88 6.64
C PHE A 44 -5.98 20.20 5.29
N VAL A 45 -7.24 19.87 4.96
CA VAL A 45 -7.58 19.22 3.68
C VAL A 45 -7.21 20.10 2.48
N LEU A 46 -7.46 21.41 2.55
CA LEU A 46 -7.08 22.33 1.46
C LEU A 46 -5.56 22.38 1.26
N MET A 47 -4.79 22.47 2.35
CA MET A 47 -3.33 22.45 2.27
C MET A 47 -2.81 21.10 1.77
N TYR A 48 -3.41 20.00 2.22
CA TYR A 48 -3.09 18.65 1.77
C TYR A 48 -3.29 18.49 0.26
N LEU A 49 -4.40 18.97 -0.29
CA LEU A 49 -4.68 18.93 -1.73
C LEU A 49 -3.69 19.79 -2.52
N LEU A 50 -3.34 20.97 -2.01
CA LEU A 50 -2.33 21.83 -2.63
C LEU A 50 -0.96 21.13 -2.68
N CYS A 51 -0.54 20.48 -1.59
CA CYS A 51 0.70 19.71 -1.54
C CYS A 51 0.68 18.50 -2.49
N ILE A 52 -0.44 17.80 -2.63
CA ILE A 52 -0.60 16.74 -3.64
C ILE A 52 -0.40 17.30 -5.04
N PHE A 53 -1.04 18.42 -5.36
CA PHE A 53 -0.95 19.01 -6.68
C PHE A 53 0.48 19.46 -7.01
N LEU A 54 1.15 20.13 -6.08
CA LEU A 54 2.49 20.70 -6.29
C LEU A 54 3.62 19.68 -6.20
N PHE A 55 3.52 18.69 -5.32
CA PHE A 55 4.60 17.74 -5.06
C PHE A 55 4.21 16.30 -5.38
N GLY A 56 3.03 15.86 -4.95
CA GLY A 56 2.59 14.47 -5.15
C GLY A 56 2.53 14.07 -6.62
N ILE A 57 1.83 14.86 -7.46
CA ILE A 57 1.68 14.56 -8.89
C ILE A 57 3.03 14.58 -9.63
N PRO A 58 3.88 15.63 -9.50
CA PRO A 58 5.17 15.64 -10.20
C PRO A 58 6.11 14.51 -9.78
N ILE A 59 6.17 14.18 -8.49
CA ILE A 59 7.00 13.09 -7.97
C ILE A 59 6.51 11.75 -8.53
N MET A 60 5.21 11.47 -8.46
CA MET A 60 4.61 10.25 -8.99
C MET A 60 4.90 10.10 -10.50
N MET A 61 4.73 11.17 -11.27
CA MET A 61 5.05 11.16 -12.70
C MET A 61 6.53 10.83 -12.94
N GLY A 62 7.43 11.44 -12.15
CA GLY A 62 8.86 11.17 -12.20
C GLY A 62 9.21 9.71 -11.92
N GLU A 63 8.65 9.13 -10.86
CA GLU A 63 8.87 7.72 -10.51
C GLU A 63 8.39 6.76 -11.60
N VAL A 64 7.20 7.00 -12.16
CA VAL A 64 6.65 6.18 -13.25
C VAL A 64 7.51 6.30 -14.51
N MET A 65 7.99 7.50 -14.86
CA MET A 65 8.87 7.72 -16.01
C MET A 65 10.22 6.99 -15.85
N LEU A 66 10.86 7.15 -14.69
CA LEU A 66 12.14 6.51 -14.38
C LEU A 66 12.03 4.98 -14.37
N GLY A 67 10.96 4.45 -13.78
CA GLY A 67 10.66 3.02 -13.76
C GLY A 67 10.39 2.45 -15.16
N ARG A 68 9.59 3.15 -15.98
CA ARG A 68 9.24 2.72 -17.34
C ARG A 68 10.43 2.69 -18.28
N ARG A 69 11.37 3.64 -18.14
CA ARG A 69 12.62 3.69 -18.93
C ARG A 69 13.59 2.59 -18.50
N ALA A 70 13.73 2.36 -17.19
CA ALA A 70 14.69 1.39 -16.69
C ALA A 70 14.22 -0.06 -16.86
N ARG A 71 12.94 -0.35 -16.57
CA ARG A 71 12.34 -1.70 -16.45
C ARG A 71 13.10 -2.63 -15.51
N LEU A 72 13.55 -2.07 -14.39
CA LEU A 72 14.32 -2.76 -13.35
C LEU A 72 13.71 -2.45 -11.97
N ASN A 73 14.14 -3.17 -10.94
CA ASN A 73 13.80 -2.83 -9.56
C ASN A 73 14.29 -1.41 -9.18
N PRO A 74 13.73 -0.76 -8.14
CA PRO A 74 13.99 0.65 -7.84
C PRO A 74 15.48 1.02 -7.73
N ILE A 75 16.28 0.18 -7.07
CA ILE A 75 17.72 0.40 -6.87
C ILE A 75 18.46 0.35 -8.21
N HIS A 76 18.23 -0.70 -9.00
CA HIS A 76 18.88 -0.86 -10.30
C HIS A 76 18.35 0.12 -11.35
N ALA A 77 17.10 0.55 -11.23
CA ALA A 77 16.53 1.60 -12.06
C ALA A 77 17.24 2.93 -11.84
N MET A 78 17.52 3.30 -10.59
CA MET A 78 18.29 4.51 -10.27
C MET A 78 19.75 4.39 -10.72
N LEU A 79 20.38 3.23 -10.54
CA LEU A 79 21.75 3.00 -11.06
C LEU A 79 21.84 3.08 -12.58
N LYS A 80 20.86 2.53 -13.31
CA LYS A 80 20.83 2.58 -14.77
C LYS A 80 20.57 4.01 -15.26
N ASN A 81 19.54 4.67 -14.74
CA ASN A 81 19.19 6.03 -15.15
C ASN A 81 20.30 7.05 -14.81
N SER A 82 20.99 6.90 -13.67
CA SER A 82 22.15 7.76 -13.35
C SER A 82 23.33 7.57 -14.30
N ARG A 83 23.63 6.32 -14.70
CA ARG A 83 24.65 6.04 -15.72
C ARG A 83 24.28 6.63 -17.08
N ASP A 84 23.04 6.43 -17.52
CA ASP A 84 22.54 6.92 -18.81
C ASP A 84 22.54 8.46 -18.88
N ALA A 85 22.39 9.14 -17.74
CA ALA A 85 22.39 10.60 -17.62
C ALA A 85 23.77 11.19 -17.28
N ALA A 86 24.84 10.38 -17.25
CA ALA A 86 26.18 10.78 -16.78
C ALA A 86 26.17 11.47 -15.39
N ALA A 87 25.23 11.07 -14.53
CA ALA A 87 25.06 11.58 -13.18
C ALA A 87 25.76 10.69 -12.13
N SER A 88 25.86 11.19 -10.90
CA SER A 88 26.48 10.43 -9.79
C SER A 88 25.74 9.13 -9.50
N LYS A 89 26.48 8.06 -9.20
CA LYS A 89 25.91 6.78 -8.73
C LYS A 89 25.19 6.92 -7.39
N ALA A 90 25.42 8.00 -6.64
CA ALA A 90 24.78 8.28 -5.35
C ALA A 90 23.24 8.34 -5.45
N TRP A 91 22.67 8.61 -6.63
CA TRP A 91 21.23 8.55 -6.87
C TRP A 91 20.61 7.16 -6.59
N SER A 92 21.42 6.09 -6.57
CA SER A 92 20.96 4.76 -6.13
C SER A 92 20.45 4.75 -4.69
N PHE A 93 20.92 5.68 -3.85
CA PHE A 93 20.48 5.81 -2.46
C PHE A 93 18.99 6.11 -2.36
N VAL A 94 18.42 6.88 -3.30
CA VAL A 94 16.97 7.13 -3.35
C VAL A 94 16.21 5.81 -3.54
N GLY A 95 16.69 4.93 -4.42
CA GLY A 95 16.11 3.60 -4.62
C GLY A 95 16.22 2.71 -3.38
N ILE A 96 17.34 2.79 -2.64
CA ILE A 96 17.54 2.04 -1.39
C ILE A 96 16.58 2.56 -0.31
N MET A 97 16.48 3.88 -0.14
CA MET A 97 15.55 4.49 0.82
C MET A 97 14.10 4.11 0.51
N GLY A 98 13.70 4.09 -0.77
CA GLY A 98 12.35 3.67 -1.16
C GLY A 98 12.05 2.22 -0.77
N VAL A 99 13.00 1.30 -1.00
CA VAL A 99 12.84 -0.12 -0.59
C VAL A 99 12.80 -0.24 0.93
N ALA A 100 13.70 0.44 1.64
CA ALA A 100 13.72 0.44 3.11
C ALA A 100 12.42 1.00 3.71
N ALA A 101 11.94 2.13 3.18
CA ALA A 101 10.67 2.73 3.59
C ALA A 101 9.49 1.77 3.31
N GLY A 102 9.47 1.10 2.16
CA GLY A 102 8.44 0.10 1.85
C GLY A 102 8.41 -1.05 2.87
N VAL A 103 9.58 -1.55 3.27
CA VAL A 103 9.69 -2.60 4.31
C VAL A 103 9.20 -2.07 5.67
N MET A 104 9.64 -0.88 6.08
CA MET A 104 9.21 -0.27 7.35
C MET A 104 7.70 -0.02 7.38
N ILE A 105 7.12 0.42 6.27
CA ILE A 105 5.68 0.62 6.15
C ILE A 105 4.96 -0.72 6.27
N LEU A 106 5.43 -1.76 5.58
CA LEU A 106 4.82 -3.09 5.64
C LEU A 106 4.83 -3.68 7.05
N MET A 107 5.88 -3.43 7.84
CA MET A 107 6.00 -3.92 9.22
C MET A 107 4.82 -3.49 10.10
N TYR A 108 4.44 -2.21 10.09
CA TYR A 108 3.28 -1.76 10.88
C TYR A 108 1.96 -1.97 10.15
N TYR A 109 1.93 -1.79 8.83
CA TYR A 109 0.69 -1.81 8.05
C TYR A 109 0.04 -3.20 8.03
N SER A 110 0.84 -4.26 8.10
CA SER A 110 0.36 -5.63 8.22
C SER A 110 -0.39 -5.92 9.52
N VAL A 111 0.02 -5.30 10.64
CA VAL A 111 -0.70 -5.42 11.93
C VAL A 111 -2.08 -4.76 11.82
N VAL A 112 -2.12 -3.56 11.26
CA VAL A 112 -3.35 -2.78 11.03
C VAL A 112 -4.33 -3.51 10.13
N ALA A 113 -3.82 -4.06 9.03
CA ALA A 113 -4.64 -4.84 8.12
C ALA A 113 -5.15 -6.13 8.78
N GLY A 114 -4.37 -6.71 9.71
CA GLY A 114 -4.80 -7.80 10.57
C GLY A 114 -6.02 -7.43 11.42
N TRP A 115 -6.05 -6.24 12.03
CA TRP A 115 -7.24 -5.75 12.75
C TRP A 115 -8.44 -5.69 11.81
N ALA A 116 -8.29 -5.12 10.61
CA ALA A 116 -9.38 -5.04 9.64
C ALA A 116 -9.96 -6.42 9.30
N LEU A 117 -9.12 -7.45 9.11
CA LEU A 117 -9.57 -8.82 8.86
C LEU A 117 -10.41 -9.39 10.02
N GLU A 118 -9.97 -9.18 11.26
CA GLU A 118 -10.73 -9.64 12.43
C GLU A 118 -12.09 -8.95 12.52
N TYR A 119 -12.13 -7.63 12.32
CA TYR A 119 -13.36 -6.85 12.35
C TYR A 119 -14.34 -7.26 11.23
N VAL A 120 -13.85 -7.63 10.06
CA VAL A 120 -14.68 -8.19 8.98
C VAL A 120 -15.35 -9.49 9.43
N LEU A 121 -14.62 -10.39 10.08
CA LEU A 121 -15.18 -11.66 10.56
C LEU A 121 -16.16 -11.47 11.71
N GLN A 122 -15.84 -10.61 12.66
CA GLN A 122 -16.76 -10.27 13.75
C GLN A 122 -18.04 -9.61 13.22
N SER A 123 -17.94 -8.79 12.16
CA SER A 123 -19.10 -8.20 11.49
C SER A 123 -19.94 -9.27 10.79
N ALA A 124 -19.30 -10.21 10.08
CA ALA A 124 -19.99 -11.32 9.41
C ALA A 124 -20.69 -12.27 10.40
N GLN A 125 -20.14 -12.44 11.60
CA GLN A 125 -20.73 -13.23 12.68
C GLN A 125 -21.85 -12.50 13.45
N GLY A 126 -22.08 -11.21 13.16
CA GLY A 126 -23.06 -10.40 13.88
C GLY A 126 -22.66 -10.08 15.32
N SER A 127 -21.37 -10.16 15.67
CA SER A 127 -20.85 -10.02 17.03
C SER A 127 -21.09 -8.65 17.69
N TYR A 128 -21.53 -7.66 16.89
CA TYR A 128 -21.87 -6.30 17.30
C TYR A 128 -23.37 -6.04 17.38
N MET A 129 -24.22 -6.96 16.91
CA MET A 129 -25.67 -6.76 16.89
C MET A 129 -26.22 -6.70 18.32
N GLY A 130 -26.90 -5.60 18.64
CA GLY A 130 -27.53 -5.39 19.95
C GLY A 130 -26.58 -4.93 21.07
N LYS A 131 -25.30 -4.68 20.78
CA LYS A 131 -24.35 -4.14 21.77
C LYS A 131 -24.33 -2.60 21.76
N PRO A 132 -24.20 -1.96 22.93
CA PRO A 132 -24.05 -0.51 23.01
C PRO A 132 -22.67 -0.07 22.48
N ALA A 133 -22.59 1.16 21.96
CA ALA A 133 -21.40 1.66 21.25
C ALA A 133 -20.13 1.67 22.12
N ASN A 134 -20.26 1.88 23.43
CA ASN A 134 -19.16 1.84 24.39
C ASN A 134 -18.53 0.43 24.50
N GLU A 135 -19.33 -0.64 24.43
CA GLU A 135 -18.83 -2.01 24.46
C GLU A 135 -18.10 -2.39 23.17
N VAL A 136 -18.60 -1.91 22.02
CA VAL A 136 -17.93 -2.09 20.73
C VAL A 136 -16.58 -1.36 20.70
N ALA A 137 -16.53 -0.14 21.25
CA ALA A 137 -15.30 0.63 21.38
C ALA A 137 -14.29 -0.02 22.34
N ALA A 138 -14.75 -0.56 23.48
CA ALA A 138 -13.90 -1.28 24.42
C ALA A 138 -13.30 -2.56 23.80
N GLY A 139 -14.01 -3.20 22.87
CA GLY A 139 -13.53 -4.37 22.14
C GLY A 139 -12.23 -4.12 21.37
N PHE A 140 -12.02 -2.91 20.85
CA PHE A 140 -10.74 -2.55 20.20
C PHE A 140 -9.59 -2.57 21.20
N GLY A 141 -9.79 -2.03 22.41
CA GLY A 141 -8.77 -2.02 23.46
C GLY A 141 -8.36 -3.43 23.89
N VAL A 142 -9.30 -4.38 23.93
CA VAL A 142 -9.01 -5.79 24.21
C VAL A 142 -8.16 -6.40 23.10
N LEU A 143 -8.52 -6.18 21.83
CA LEU A 143 -7.73 -6.65 20.68
C LEU A 143 -6.34 -6.01 20.62
N ALA A 144 -6.26 -4.70 20.88
CA ALA A 144 -5.02 -3.95 20.86
C ALA A 144 -4.03 -4.41 21.95
N ASN A 145 -4.52 -5.05 23.01
CA ASN A 145 -3.70 -5.56 24.12
C ASN A 145 -3.54 -7.10 24.11
N ASP A 146 -4.01 -7.81 23.09
CA ASP A 146 -3.85 -9.26 22.95
C ASP A 146 -2.74 -9.60 21.93
N PRO A 147 -1.52 -9.95 22.39
CA PRO A 147 -0.41 -10.23 21.49
C PRO A 147 -0.64 -11.47 20.62
N GLN A 148 -1.36 -12.47 21.11
CA GLN A 148 -1.58 -13.72 20.38
C GLN A 148 -2.51 -13.48 19.18
N ARG A 149 -3.61 -12.75 19.40
CA ARG A 149 -4.51 -12.37 18.30
C ARG A 149 -3.83 -11.48 17.28
N GLN A 150 -3.02 -10.51 17.72
CA GLN A 150 -2.28 -9.65 16.80
C GLN A 150 -1.32 -10.42 15.92
N VAL A 151 -0.51 -11.32 16.51
CA VAL A 151 0.42 -12.16 15.75
C VAL A 151 -0.32 -13.08 14.79
N LEU A 152 -1.45 -13.65 15.21
CA LEU A 152 -2.28 -14.51 14.36
C LEU A 152 -2.78 -13.77 13.11
N TRP A 153 -3.46 -12.63 13.29
CA TRP A 153 -4.04 -11.90 12.16
C TRP A 153 -2.99 -11.24 11.27
N HIS A 154 -1.91 -10.73 11.85
CA HIS A 154 -0.75 -10.25 11.11
C HIS A 154 -0.16 -11.36 10.22
N THR A 155 0.02 -12.56 10.78
CA THR A 155 0.56 -13.71 10.04
C THR A 155 -0.39 -14.13 8.91
N ILE A 156 -1.70 -14.22 9.17
CA ILE A 156 -2.70 -14.53 8.15
C ILE A 156 -2.65 -13.50 7.02
N PHE A 157 -2.58 -12.21 7.35
CA PHE A 157 -2.50 -11.14 6.36
C PHE A 157 -1.23 -11.24 5.51
N LEU A 158 -0.06 -11.49 6.13
CA LEU A 158 1.19 -11.67 5.41
C LEU A 158 1.19 -12.91 4.52
N LEU A 159 0.61 -14.01 4.98
CA LEU A 159 0.46 -15.23 4.17
C LEU A 159 -0.43 -14.98 2.96
N ALA A 160 -1.57 -14.31 3.14
CA ALA A 160 -2.44 -13.92 2.03
C ALA A 160 -1.73 -13.00 1.03
N THR A 161 -0.99 -12.01 1.53
CA THR A 161 -0.21 -11.08 0.69
C THR A 161 0.88 -11.82 -0.09
N THR A 162 1.63 -12.69 0.58
CA THR A 162 2.69 -13.50 -0.03
C THR A 162 2.13 -14.48 -1.05
N PHE A 163 0.97 -15.08 -0.78
CA PHE A 163 0.28 -15.97 -1.71
C PHE A 163 -0.09 -15.23 -3.00
N ILE A 164 -0.70 -14.05 -2.92
CA ILE A 164 -1.05 -13.24 -4.10
C ILE A 164 0.21 -12.83 -4.88
N VAL A 165 1.24 -12.35 -4.19
CA VAL A 165 2.51 -11.95 -4.83
C VAL A 165 3.22 -13.14 -5.46
N GLY A 166 3.10 -14.34 -4.87
CA GLY A 166 3.69 -15.59 -5.36
C GLY A 166 3.19 -16.02 -6.74
N PHE A 167 1.95 -15.67 -7.13
CA PHE A 167 1.44 -15.89 -8.49
C PHE A 167 1.94 -14.88 -9.52
N GLY A 168 2.77 -13.91 -9.10
CA GLY A 168 3.38 -12.92 -9.96
C GLY A 168 2.46 -11.77 -10.35
N VAL A 169 3.00 -10.88 -11.19
CA VAL A 169 2.39 -9.58 -11.51
C VAL A 169 1.08 -9.70 -12.28
N THR A 170 0.99 -10.61 -13.25
CA THR A 170 -0.20 -10.75 -14.11
C THR A 170 -1.27 -11.62 -13.49
N ARG A 171 -0.94 -12.84 -13.05
CA ARG A 171 -1.91 -13.80 -12.51
C ARG A 171 -2.28 -13.54 -11.05
N GLY A 172 -1.35 -13.00 -10.25
CA GLY A 172 -1.60 -12.64 -8.86
C GLY A 172 -2.15 -11.23 -8.73
N ILE A 173 -1.26 -10.25 -8.82
CA ILE A 173 -1.59 -8.83 -8.58
C ILE A 173 -2.64 -8.33 -9.58
N GLY A 174 -2.45 -8.59 -10.87
CA GLY A 174 -3.38 -8.14 -11.92
C GLY A 174 -4.81 -8.65 -11.71
N THR A 175 -4.99 -9.95 -11.46
CA THR A 175 -6.31 -10.54 -11.18
C THR A 175 -6.95 -9.97 -9.92
N ALA A 176 -6.18 -9.82 -8.84
CA ALA A 176 -6.69 -9.27 -7.59
C ALA A 176 -7.16 -7.82 -7.78
N VAL A 177 -6.35 -7.00 -8.44
CA VAL A 177 -6.65 -5.59 -8.70
C VAL A 177 -7.86 -5.43 -9.63
N ASP A 178 -7.91 -6.16 -10.74
CA ASP A 178 -9.00 -6.03 -11.73
C ASP A 178 -10.36 -6.41 -11.13
N ASN A 179 -10.39 -7.29 -10.13
CA ASN A 179 -11.61 -7.73 -9.45
C ASN A 179 -11.96 -6.90 -8.21
N LEU A 180 -10.97 -6.54 -7.38
CA LEU A 180 -11.20 -5.89 -6.08
C LEU A 180 -11.33 -4.37 -6.19
N MET A 181 -10.63 -3.72 -7.12
CA MET A 181 -10.71 -2.27 -7.27
C MET A 181 -12.11 -1.75 -7.63
N PRO A 182 -12.89 -2.39 -8.53
CA PRO A 182 -14.25 -1.94 -8.83
C PRO A 182 -15.26 -2.14 -7.68
N LEU A 183 -14.91 -2.96 -6.69
CA LEU A 183 -15.76 -3.22 -5.51
C LEU A 183 -15.56 -2.19 -4.39
N LEU A 184 -14.47 -1.42 -4.43
CA LEU A 184 -14.11 -0.36 -3.46
C LEU A 184 -14.68 0.99 -3.90
#